data_AF-A0A7C3S765-F1
#
_entry.id   AF-A0A7C3S765-F1
#
_cell.length_a   1.000
_cell.length_b   1.000
_cell.length_c   1.000
_cell.angle_alpha   90.00
_cell.angle_beta   90.00
_cell.angle_gamma   90.00
#
_symmetry.space_group_name_H-M   'P 1'
#
loop_
_entity.id
_entity.type
_entity.pdbx_description
1 polymer ?
#
loop_
_entity_poly.entity_id
_entity_poly.type
_entity_poly.pdbx_seq_one_letter_code
_entity_poly.pdbx_strand_id
1 'polypeptide(L)'
;MAVGVLDIGKGLTASPYAVLGKSWGRSVWHLGFGWFDDNERWWLAVEYPISSRLWFVADRLSGSDAYASFGIYWSLSEKVELGVAFGFPNKGRNERAILLNFAWTP
;
A
#
# COMPACT_ATOMS: atom_id res chain seq x y z
N MET A 1 -7.93 -2.44 6.74
CA MET A 1 -7.79 -1.56 5.56
C MET A 1 -6.30 -1.42 5.32
N ALA A 2 -5.77 -2.13 4.33
CA ALA A 2 -4.33 -2.16 4.05
C ALA A 2 -3.95 -0.89 3.28
N VAL A 3 -3.83 0.23 3.99
CA VAL A 3 -3.38 1.46 3.35
C VAL A 3 -1.87 1.31 3.15
N GLY A 4 -1.48 0.96 1.93
CA GLY A 4 -0.08 0.89 1.54
C GLY A 4 0.54 -0.50 1.53
N VAL A 5 1.20 -0.82 0.43
CA VAL A 5 1.76 -2.15 0.18
C VAL A 5 3.16 -2.30 0.77
N LEU A 6 4.02 -1.28 0.64
CA LEU A 6 5.42 -1.38 1.07
C LEU A 6 5.84 -0.20 1.97
N ASP A 7 6.08 0.97 1.39
CA ASP A 7 6.54 2.12 2.17
C ASP A 7 5.41 2.81 2.92
N ILE A 8 4.22 2.86 2.34
CA ILE A 8 3.05 3.38 3.01
C ILE A 8 2.67 2.42 4.15
N GLY A 9 2.71 1.10 3.93
CA GLY A 9 2.46 0.12 5.00
C GLY A 9 3.42 0.28 6.19
N LYS A 10 4.73 0.45 5.92
CA LYS A 10 5.73 0.72 6.97
C LYS A 10 5.58 2.11 7.58
N GLY A 11 5.33 3.11 6.76
CA GLY A 11 5.23 4.50 7.18
C GLY A 11 4.03 4.79 8.07
N LEU A 12 2.86 4.26 7.72
CA LEU A 12 1.63 4.49 8.49
C LEU A 12 1.67 3.85 9.88
N THR A 13 2.54 2.86 10.08
CA THR A 13 2.78 2.28 11.41
C THR A 13 3.72 3.10 12.29
N ALA A 14 4.39 4.13 11.75
CA ALA A 14 5.46 4.84 12.43
C ALA A 14 5.15 6.31 12.78
N SER A 15 4.21 6.96 12.09
CA SER A 15 3.99 8.41 12.23
C SER A 15 2.53 8.84 12.08
N PRO A 16 2.14 10.02 12.61
CA PRO A 16 0.85 10.62 12.34
C PRO A 16 0.65 10.93 10.86
N TYR A 17 -0.56 10.72 10.37
CA TYR A 17 -0.91 10.97 8.98
C TYR A 17 -2.39 11.31 8.82
N ALA A 18 -2.72 11.91 7.68
CA ALA A 18 -4.08 12.14 7.23
C ALA A 18 -4.30 11.43 5.90
N VAL A 19 -5.49 10.84 5.72
CA VAL A 19 -5.86 10.15 4.49
C VAL A 19 -7.28 10.52 4.08
N LEU A 20 -7.46 10.81 2.80
CA LEU A 20 -8.75 10.99 2.15
C LEU A 20 -9.00 9.78 1.25
N GLY A 21 -10.11 9.08 1.51
CA GLY A 21 -10.57 7.95 0.71
C GLY A 21 -11.77 8.33 -0.16
N LYS A 22 -11.79 7.87 -1.42
CA LYS A 22 -12.95 8.01 -2.30
C LYS A 22 -13.17 6.76 -3.14
N SER A 23 -14.40 6.25 -3.12
CA SER A 23 -14.83 5.17 -3.99
C SER A 23 -15.24 5.71 -5.36
N TRP A 24 -14.72 5.10 -6.42
CA TRP A 24 -15.13 5.32 -7.80
C TRP A 24 -15.39 3.98 -8.47
N GLY A 25 -16.68 3.65 -8.62
CA GLY A 25 -17.12 2.33 -9.08
C GLY A 25 -16.62 1.23 -8.15
N ARG A 26 -15.87 0.27 -8.69
CA ARG A 26 -15.26 -0.82 -7.91
C ARG A 26 -13.97 -0.40 -7.20
N SER A 27 -13.31 0.67 -7.64
CA SER A 27 -12.04 1.10 -7.06
C SER A 27 -12.21 1.99 -5.84
N VAL A 28 -11.28 1.91 -4.90
CA VAL A 28 -11.15 2.86 -3.78
C VAL A 28 -9.81 3.56 -3.91
N TRP A 29 -9.82 4.88 -3.93
CA TRP A 29 -8.63 5.71 -4.07
C TRP A 29 -8.32 6.37 -2.75
N HIS A 30 -7.05 6.41 -2.39
CA HIS A 30 -6.55 6.99 -1.17
C HIS A 30 -5.48 8.02 -1.51
N LEU A 31 -5.70 9.26 -1.10
CA LEU A 31 -4.68 10.30 -1.11
C LEU A 31 -4.35 10.62 0.34
N GLY A 32 -3.09 10.52 0.72
CA GLY A 32 -2.69 10.87 2.08
C GLY A 32 -1.44 11.71 2.15
N PHE A 33 -1.27 12.30 3.33
CA PHE A 33 -0.20 13.22 3.69
C PHE A 33 0.26 12.88 5.10
N GLY A 34 1.57 12.85 5.32
CA GLY A 34 2.12 12.50 6.62
C GLY A 34 3.62 12.76 6.68
N TRP A 35 4.17 12.54 7.86
CA TRP A 35 5.59 12.71 8.13
C TRP A 35 6.28 11.35 8.14
N PHE A 36 7.16 11.06 7.19
CA PHE A 36 7.83 9.77 7.06
C PHE A 36 9.33 9.98 6.88
N ASP A 37 10.13 9.27 7.67
CA ASP A 37 11.60 9.35 7.68
C ASP A 37 12.09 10.82 7.72
N ASP A 38 11.61 11.58 8.69
CA ASP A 38 11.94 13.00 8.89
C ASP A 38 11.56 13.95 7.74
N ASN A 39 10.64 13.54 6.88
CA ASN A 39 10.20 14.34 5.74
C ASN A 39 8.68 14.34 5.59
N GLU A 40 8.11 15.48 5.17
CA GLU A 40 6.73 15.54 4.70
C GLU A 40 6.60 14.76 3.39
N ARG A 41 5.71 13.78 3.36
CA ARG A 41 5.41 13.00 2.15
C ARG A 41 3.91 13.00 1.89
N TRP A 42 3.59 12.84 0.62
CA TRP A 42 2.26 12.45 0.18
C TRP A 42 2.30 11.07 -0.45
N TRP A 43 1.17 10.39 -0.47
CA TRP A 43 1.03 9.15 -1.22
C TRP A 43 -0.32 9.06 -1.92
N LEU A 44 -0.32 8.33 -3.02
CA LEU A 44 -1.52 7.94 -3.73
C LEU A 44 -1.58 6.41 -3.74
N ALA A 45 -2.70 5.84 -3.33
CA ALA A 45 -2.97 4.42 -3.44
C ALA A 45 -4.33 4.16 -4.09
N VAL A 46 -4.45 3.03 -4.76
CA VAL A 46 -5.70 2.54 -5.32
C VAL A 46 -5.87 1.07 -4.97
N GLU A 47 -7.06 0.73 -4.49
CA GLU A 47 -7.50 -0.63 -4.27
C GLU A 47 -8.55 -0.99 -5.33
N TYR A 48 -8.43 -2.17 -5.92
CA TYR A 48 -9.37 -2.70 -6.90
C TYR A 48 -9.73 -4.15 -6.59
N PRO A 49 -10.99 -4.44 -6.20
CA PRO A 49 -11.45 -5.79 -5.96
C PRO A 49 -11.59 -6.53 -7.29
N ILE A 50 -10.77 -7.56 -7.49
CA ILE A 50 -10.88 -8.46 -8.63
C ILE A 50 -12.07 -9.40 -8.42
N SER A 51 -12.23 -9.92 -7.20
CA SER A 51 -13.35 -10.76 -6.74
C SER A 51 -13.74 -10.42 -5.30
N SER A 52 -14.64 -11.19 -4.69
CA SER A 52 -15.01 -11.04 -3.27
C SER A 52 -13.89 -11.37 -2.28
N ARG A 53 -12.83 -12.06 -2.73
CA ARG A 53 -11.72 -12.49 -1.87
C ARG A 53 -10.34 -12.06 -2.38
N LEU A 54 -10.28 -11.51 -3.58
CA LEU A 54 -9.03 -11.13 -4.23
C LEU A 54 -9.08 -9.67 -4.63
N TRP A 55 -8.07 -8.89 -4.23
CA TRP A 55 -7.95 -7.50 -4.63
C TRP A 55 -6.52 -7.15 -4.99
N PHE A 56 -6.43 -6.17 -5.87
CA PHE A 56 -5.18 -5.56 -6.29
C PHE A 56 -5.03 -4.23 -5.57
N VAL A 57 -3.81 -3.91 -5.16
CA VAL A 57 -3.45 -2.61 -4.61
C VAL A 57 -2.26 -2.08 -5.40
N ALA A 58 -2.29 -0.80 -5.76
CA ALA A 58 -1.12 -0.10 -6.24
C ALA A 58 -0.96 1.21 -5.49
N ASP A 59 0.28 1.62 -5.25
CA ASP A 59 0.56 2.86 -4.57
C ASP A 59 1.88 3.50 -4.99
N ARG A 60 2.02 4.76 -4.60
CA ARG A 60 3.26 5.52 -4.73
C ARG A 60 3.37 6.50 -3.58
N LEU A 61 4.46 6.40 -2.83
CA LEU A 61 4.89 7.41 -1.87
C LEU A 61 5.78 8.45 -2.55
N SER A 62 5.68 9.71 -2.16
CA SER A 62 6.48 10.79 -2.73
C SER A 62 7.94 10.74 -2.27
N GLY A 63 8.83 11.30 -3.08
CA GLY A 63 10.26 11.47 -2.80
C GLY A 63 11.16 10.40 -3.42
N SER A 64 12.44 10.75 -3.58
CA SER A 64 13.36 10.02 -4.48
C SER A 64 13.90 8.70 -3.92
N ASP A 65 13.84 8.56 -2.61
CA ASP A 65 14.25 7.41 -1.80
C ASP A 65 13.09 6.42 -1.55
N ALA A 66 11.86 6.80 -1.87
CA ALA A 66 10.67 5.98 -1.73
C ALA A 66 10.42 5.08 -2.97
N TYR A 67 9.39 4.26 -2.88
CA TYR A 67 8.96 3.29 -3.87
C TYR A 67 7.55 3.61 -4.41
N ALA A 68 7.34 3.24 -5.66
CA ALA A 68 6.02 2.89 -6.18
C ALA A 68 5.86 1.38 -6.09
N SER A 69 4.66 0.91 -5.80
CA SER A 69 4.45 -0.52 -5.60
C SER A 69 3.09 -0.98 -6.11
N PHE A 70 3.00 -2.29 -6.33
CA PHE A 70 1.73 -2.96 -6.54
C PHE A 70 1.74 -4.34 -5.91
N GLY A 71 0.57 -4.83 -5.54
CA GLY A 71 0.41 -6.13 -4.91
C GLY A 71 -0.97 -6.72 -5.14
N ILE A 72 -1.07 -8.02 -4.87
CA ILE A 72 -2.31 -8.78 -4.88
C ILE A 72 -2.49 -9.37 -3.49
N TYR A 73 -3.71 -9.27 -2.98
CA TYR A 73 -4.10 -9.78 -1.67
C TYR A 73 -5.27 -10.71 -1.82
N TRP A 74 -5.23 -11.80 -1.05
CA TRP A 74 -6.19 -12.88 -1.05
C TRP A 74 -6.63 -13.21 0.37
N SER A 75 -7.91 -12.98 0.66
CA SER A 75 -8.59 -13.53 1.82
C SER A 75 -8.85 -15.03 1.62
N LEU A 76 -8.12 -15.86 2.37
CA LEU A 76 -8.33 -17.32 2.39
C LEU A 76 -9.58 -17.67 3.21
N SER A 77 -9.83 -16.89 4.26
CA SER A 77 -10.99 -16.97 5.13
C SER A 77 -11.30 -15.59 5.72
N GLU A 78 -12.36 -15.49 6.51
CA GLU A 78 -12.70 -14.27 7.26
C GLU A 78 -11.60 -13.85 8.24
N LYS A 79 -10.68 -14.76 8.59
CA LYS A 79 -9.61 -14.53 9.57
C LYS A 79 -8.22 -14.45 8.98
N VAL A 80 -8.00 -14.92 7.76
CA VAL A 80 -6.66 -15.10 7.19
C VAL A 80 -6.56 -14.45 5.81
N GLU A 81 -5.52 -13.65 5.64
CA GLU A 81 -5.20 -12.95 4.41
C GLU A 81 -3.72 -13.12 4.05
N LEU A 82 -3.48 -13.35 2.76
CA LEU A 82 -2.14 -13.39 2.16
C LEU A 82 -1.99 -12.24 1.18
N GLY A 83 -0.80 -11.65 1.12
CA GLY A 83 -0.46 -10.64 0.13
C GLY A 83 0.92 -10.89 -0.47
N VAL A 84 1.06 -10.62 -1.76
CA VAL A 84 2.38 -10.50 -2.42
C VAL A 84 2.45 -9.17 -3.13
N ALA A 85 3.62 -8.54 -3.04
CA ALA A 85 3.83 -7.20 -3.49
C ALA A 85 5.21 -6.97 -4.08
N PHE A 86 5.27 -6.05 -5.04
CA PHE A 86 6.48 -5.65 -5.73
C PHE A 86 6.66 -4.14 -5.62
N GLY A 87 7.81 -3.70 -5.12
CA GLY A 87 8.22 -2.31 -5.02
C GLY A 87 9.30 -1.96 -6.04
N PHE A 88 9.13 -0.81 -6.69
CA PHE A 88 10.05 -0.19 -7.62
C PHE A 88 10.48 1.16 -7.06
N PRO A 89 11.79 1.44 -6.95
CA PRO A 89 12.25 2.70 -6.39
C PRO A 89 11.90 3.84 -7.34
N ASN A 90 11.48 4.97 -6.78
CA ASN A 90 11.04 6.13 -7.56
C ASN A 90 12.15 6.75 -8.41
N LYS A 91 13.41 6.63 -7.97
CA LYS A 91 14.61 7.03 -8.70
C LYS A 91 15.40 5.77 -9.02
N GLY A 92 16.12 5.79 -10.16
CA GLY A 92 16.83 4.65 -10.81
C GLY A 92 17.89 3.90 -10.01
N ARG A 93 17.58 3.55 -8.75
CA ARG A 93 18.22 2.50 -7.98
C ARG A 93 17.76 1.17 -8.57
N ASN A 94 18.65 0.17 -8.62
CA ASN A 94 18.31 -1.16 -9.12
C ASN A 94 17.70 -2.07 -8.04
N GLU A 95 17.51 -1.55 -6.82
CA GLU A 95 16.93 -2.28 -5.70
C GLU A 95 15.43 -2.44 -5.91
N ARG A 96 14.98 -3.68 -6.09
CA ARG A 96 13.56 -4.03 -6.13
C ARG A 96 13.20 -4.70 -4.82
N ALA A 97 12.01 -4.40 -4.31
CA ALA A 97 11.50 -5.04 -3.11
C ALA A 97 10.41 -6.05 -3.48
N ILE A 98 10.45 -7.22 -2.84
CA ILE A 98 9.32 -8.15 -2.83
C ILE A 98 8.87 -8.27 -1.38
N LEU A 99 7.57 -8.10 -1.16
CA LEU A 99 6.99 -8.16 0.18
C LEU A 99 5.90 -9.22 0.21
N LEU A 100 5.97 -10.06 1.25
CA LEU A 100 5.00 -11.11 1.54
C LEU A 100 4.28 -10.72 2.82
N ASN A 101 2.97 -10.52 2.70
CA ASN A 101 2.09 -10.19 3.82
C ASN A 101 1.32 -11.41 4.25
N PHE A 102 1.27 -11.62 5.57
CA PHE A 102 0.37 -12.56 6.22
C PHE A 102 -0.35 -11.79 7.32
N ALA A 103 -1.67 -11.75 7.27
CA ALA A 103 -2.49 -11.18 8.33
C ALA A 103 -3.43 -12.24 8.88
N TRP A 104 -3.50 -12.30 10.21
CA TRP A 104 -4.43 -13.16 10.92
C TRP A 104 -5.16 -12.33 11.98
N THR A 105 -6.49 -12.44 11.99
CA THR A 105 -7.34 -11.83 13.02
C THR A 105 -7.95 -12.94 13.88
N PRO A 106 -7.71 -12.96 15.21
CA PRO A 106 -8.18 -14.01 16.11
C PRO A 106 -9.71 -14.05 16.25
#